data_AF-A0A2N2PCN8-F1
#
_entry.id   AF-A0A2N2PCN8-F1
#
_cell.length_a   1.000
_cell.length_b   1.000
_cell.length_c   1.000
_cell.angle_alpha   90.00
_cell.angle_beta   90.00
_cell.angle_gamma   90.00
#
_symmetry.space_group_name_H-M   'P 1'
#
loop_
_entity.id
_entity.type
_entity.pdbx_description
1 polymer ?
#
loop_
_entity_poly.entity_id
_entity_poly.type
_entity_poly.pdbx_seq_one_letter_code
_entity_poly.pdbx_strand_id
1 'polypeptide(L)'
;MKYAVFYRNVNLGRPGSPSKVQFEQAFMNAGAESAASFLTNGTLVFTIRPETDPIQLLTEASALLKIECGLKEPGFLRSVAYLSDLVNLDPFASVDLSSIYLCCITFLHAGIPTLPEVPLFSSRKDVEVLRFTSSEALCTSYQIGKTPGSPNAFLEKFFNLPATTRNWNTVVRLVRKYA
;
A
#
# COMPACT_ATOMS: atom_id res chain seq x y z
N MET A 1 -18.10 -4.48 7.05
CA MET A 1 -17.04 -3.43 7.08
C MET A 1 -16.17 -3.56 5.84
N LYS A 2 -15.57 -2.47 5.34
CA LYS A 2 -14.73 -2.45 4.11
C LYS A 2 -13.27 -2.21 4.43
N TYR A 3 -12.40 -3.04 3.86
CA TYR A 3 -10.95 -2.93 4.00
C TYR A 3 -10.26 -2.95 2.64
N ALA A 4 -9.12 -2.30 2.56
CA ALA A 4 -8.20 -2.36 1.44
C ALA A 4 -6.89 -3.04 1.88
N VAL A 5 -6.35 -3.88 1.00
CA VAL A 5 -5.04 -4.48 1.18
C VAL A 5 -4.12 -4.12 0.02
N PHE A 6 -2.84 -3.94 0.33
CA PHE A 6 -1.81 -3.58 -0.63
C PHE A 6 -0.69 -4.62 -0.60
N TYR A 7 -0.51 -5.37 -1.69
CA TYR A 7 0.61 -6.28 -1.94
C TYR A 7 1.44 -5.79 -3.11
N ARG A 8 2.73 -6.11 -3.13
CA ARG A 8 3.55 -6.00 -4.34
C ARG A 8 3.63 -7.35 -5.06
N ASN A 9 4.15 -7.36 -6.29
CA ASN A 9 4.35 -8.57 -7.09
C ASN A 9 3.08 -9.41 -7.36
N VAL A 10 1.96 -8.75 -7.66
CA VAL A 10 0.71 -9.38 -8.12
C VAL A 10 0.48 -8.99 -9.59
N ASN A 11 -0.17 -9.85 -10.39
CA ASN A 11 -0.51 -9.62 -11.81
C ASN A 11 0.69 -9.40 -12.75
N LEU A 12 1.82 -10.06 -12.51
CA LEU A 12 3.04 -9.92 -13.33
C LEU A 12 3.27 -11.04 -14.36
N GLY A 13 2.42 -12.07 -14.38
CA GLY A 13 2.56 -13.20 -15.33
C GLY A 13 3.83 -14.03 -15.15
N ARG A 14 4.42 -14.03 -13.95
CA ARG A 14 5.63 -14.78 -13.60
C ARG A 14 5.41 -15.65 -12.34
N PRO A 15 6.23 -16.69 -12.10
CA PRO A 15 6.15 -17.48 -10.89
C PRO A 15 6.22 -16.61 -9.62
N GLY A 16 5.45 -16.95 -8.58
CA GLY A 16 5.39 -16.16 -7.35
C GLY A 16 4.47 -14.94 -7.41
N SER A 17 3.79 -14.69 -8.54
CA SER A 17 2.86 -13.57 -8.73
C SER A 17 1.45 -14.09 -9.02
N PRO A 18 0.50 -14.00 -8.06
CA PRO A 18 -0.89 -14.37 -8.29
C PRO A 18 -1.50 -13.58 -9.46
N SER A 19 -2.38 -14.23 -10.21
CA SER A 19 -3.32 -13.54 -11.11
C SER A 19 -4.40 -12.82 -10.29
N LYS A 20 -5.15 -11.94 -10.95
CA LYS A 20 -6.29 -11.23 -10.36
C LYS A 20 -7.29 -12.22 -9.75
N VAL A 21 -7.61 -13.28 -10.49
CA VAL A 21 -8.59 -14.29 -10.06
C VAL A 21 -8.08 -15.03 -8.82
N GLN A 22 -6.82 -15.47 -8.81
CA GLN A 22 -6.23 -16.11 -7.64
C GLN A 22 -6.17 -15.16 -6.43
N PHE A 23 -5.87 -13.89 -6.67
CA PHE A 23 -5.80 -12.88 -5.63
C PHE A 23 -7.17 -12.63 -4.98
N GLU A 24 -8.21 -12.49 -5.78
CA GLU A 24 -9.59 -12.35 -5.29
C GLU A 24 -10.07 -13.63 -4.58
N GLN A 25 -9.81 -14.80 -5.17
CA GLN A 25 -10.26 -16.08 -4.61
C GLN A 25 -9.61 -16.39 -3.26
N ALA A 26 -8.34 -16.04 -3.06
CA ALA A 26 -7.68 -16.23 -1.75
C ALA A 26 -8.39 -15.47 -0.62
N PHE A 27 -8.89 -14.26 -0.89
CA PHE A 27 -9.66 -13.49 0.09
C PHE A 27 -11.06 -14.06 0.30
N MET A 28 -11.72 -14.53 -0.76
CA MET A 28 -13.01 -15.22 -0.64
C MET A 28 -12.89 -16.51 0.19
N ASN A 29 -11.85 -17.31 -0.05
CA ASN A 29 -11.58 -18.55 0.66
C ASN A 29 -11.21 -18.31 2.13
N ALA A 30 -10.61 -17.17 2.45
CA ALA A 30 -10.33 -16.72 3.82
C ALA A 30 -11.56 -16.14 4.53
N GLY A 31 -12.74 -16.15 3.90
CA GLY A 31 -14.00 -15.75 4.53
C GLY A 31 -14.45 -14.30 4.27
N ALA A 32 -13.88 -13.61 3.28
CA ALA A 32 -14.42 -12.32 2.85
C ALA A 32 -15.81 -12.47 2.22
N GLU A 33 -16.73 -11.54 2.50
CA GLU A 33 -18.05 -11.52 1.86
C GLU A 33 -17.98 -11.08 0.39
N SER A 34 -16.99 -10.24 0.07
CA SER A 34 -16.64 -9.85 -1.28
C SER A 34 -15.16 -9.52 -1.35
N ALA A 35 -14.54 -9.73 -2.51
CA ALA A 35 -13.16 -9.36 -2.77
C ALA A 35 -13.03 -8.87 -4.21
N ALA A 36 -12.52 -7.66 -4.40
CA ALA A 36 -12.38 -7.04 -5.72
C ALA A 36 -11.03 -6.35 -5.84
N SER A 37 -10.22 -6.80 -6.80
CA SER A 37 -8.97 -6.15 -7.15
C SER A 37 -9.25 -4.74 -7.68
N PHE A 38 -8.41 -3.80 -7.23
CA PHE A 38 -8.43 -2.42 -7.64
C PHE A 38 -7.16 -2.12 -8.43
N LEU A 39 -7.32 -1.94 -9.75
CA LEU A 39 -6.20 -1.88 -10.71
C LEU A 39 -5.40 -3.19 -10.74
N THR A 40 -4.26 -3.19 -11.42
CA THR A 40 -3.36 -4.35 -11.56
C THR A 40 -2.17 -4.31 -10.59
N ASN A 41 -2.12 -3.33 -9.69
CA ASN A 41 -0.94 -3.06 -8.86
C ASN A 41 -0.91 -3.84 -7.53
N GLY A 42 -1.71 -4.90 -7.37
CA GLY A 42 -1.83 -5.66 -6.13
C GLY A 42 -2.59 -4.92 -5.03
N THR A 43 -3.55 -4.06 -5.39
CA THR A 43 -4.50 -3.48 -4.43
C THR A 43 -5.82 -4.25 -4.53
N LEU A 44 -6.43 -4.59 -3.41
CA LEU A 44 -7.72 -5.28 -3.36
C LEU A 44 -8.58 -4.69 -2.25
N VAL A 45 -9.88 -4.52 -2.52
CA VAL A 45 -10.87 -4.11 -1.53
C VAL A 45 -11.76 -5.30 -1.24
N PHE A 46 -11.99 -5.59 0.05
CA PHE A 46 -12.84 -6.66 0.48
C PHE A 46 -13.79 -6.22 1.60
N THR A 47 -14.89 -6.95 1.74
CA THR A 47 -15.86 -6.76 2.83
C THR A 47 -15.83 -7.94 3.78
N ILE A 48 -16.03 -7.64 5.06
CA ILE A 48 -16.15 -8.63 6.13
C ILE A 48 -17.37 -8.35 6.99
N ARG A 49 -17.86 -9.39 7.67
CA ARG A 49 -18.90 -9.25 8.69
C ARG A 49 -18.36 -8.50 9.92
N PRO A 50 -19.22 -7.85 10.71
CA PRO A 50 -18.80 -7.11 11.91
C PRO A 50 -17.96 -7.93 12.91
N GLU A 51 -18.24 -9.22 13.05
CA GLU A 51 -17.61 -10.16 13.96
C GLU A 51 -16.29 -10.76 13.45
N THR A 52 -15.94 -10.52 12.18
CA THR A 52 -14.70 -11.04 11.57
C THR A 52 -13.50 -10.17 11.93
N ASP A 53 -12.40 -10.79 12.36
CA ASP A 53 -11.13 -10.08 12.52
C ASP A 53 -10.44 -9.87 11.16
N PRO A 54 -10.24 -8.62 10.71
CA PRO A 54 -9.57 -8.32 9.44
C PRO A 54 -8.11 -8.78 9.41
N ILE A 55 -7.40 -8.82 10.54
CA ILE A 55 -6.00 -9.27 10.61
C ILE A 55 -5.89 -10.78 10.46
N GLN A 56 -6.80 -11.53 11.10
CA GLN A 56 -6.88 -12.97 10.93
C GLN A 56 -7.19 -13.32 9.47
N LEU A 57 -8.17 -12.67 8.85
CA LEU A 57 -8.49 -12.89 7.43
C LEU A 57 -7.30 -12.60 6.52
N LEU A 58 -6.58 -11.48 6.75
CA LEU A 58 -5.36 -11.17 6.00
C LEU A 58 -4.31 -12.29 6.14
N THR A 59 -4.16 -12.84 7.35
CA THR A 59 -3.20 -13.91 7.65
C THR A 59 -3.54 -15.18 6.87
N GLU A 60 -4.81 -15.58 6.88
CA GLU A 60 -5.31 -16.75 6.14
C GLU A 60 -5.18 -16.56 4.62
N ALA A 61 -5.60 -15.41 4.10
CA ALA A 61 -5.45 -15.09 2.67
C ALA A 61 -3.98 -15.07 2.23
N SER A 62 -3.09 -14.52 3.06
CA SER A 62 -1.64 -14.52 2.79
C SER A 62 -1.06 -15.94 2.75
N ALA A 63 -1.52 -16.82 3.65
CA ALA A 63 -1.10 -18.22 3.66
C ALA A 63 -1.55 -18.94 2.38
N LEU A 64 -2.79 -18.75 1.94
CA LEU A 64 -3.31 -19.29 0.69
C LEU A 64 -2.52 -18.79 -0.52
N LEU A 65 -2.28 -17.47 -0.63
CA LEU A 65 -1.47 -16.89 -1.71
C LEU A 65 -0.05 -17.44 -1.75
N LYS A 66 0.54 -17.71 -0.58
CA LYS A 66 1.87 -18.32 -0.49
C LYS A 66 1.85 -19.77 -0.95
N ILE A 67 0.87 -20.57 -0.51
CA ILE A 67 0.76 -21.99 -0.84
C ILE A 67 0.45 -22.19 -2.32
N GLU A 68 -0.53 -21.46 -2.85
CA GLU A 68 -1.06 -21.67 -4.19
C GLU A 68 -0.23 -20.97 -5.27
N CYS A 69 0.30 -19.78 -4.96
CA CYS A 69 0.96 -18.93 -5.96
C CYS A 69 2.46 -18.73 -5.68
N GLY A 70 2.95 -19.09 -4.49
CA GLY A 70 4.32 -18.81 -4.08
C GLY A 70 4.59 -17.35 -3.71
N LEU A 71 3.55 -16.53 -3.49
CA LEU A 71 3.71 -15.12 -3.11
C LEU A 71 4.35 -15.02 -1.73
N LYS A 72 5.46 -14.27 -1.62
CA LYS A 72 6.18 -14.05 -0.36
C LYS A 72 5.99 -12.65 0.22
N GLU A 73 5.30 -11.79 -0.52
CA GLU A 73 5.16 -10.39 -0.17
C GLU A 73 4.15 -10.19 0.95
N PRO A 74 4.43 -9.31 1.93
CA PRO A 74 3.47 -8.99 2.97
C PRO A 74 2.32 -8.15 2.40
N GLY A 75 1.13 -8.36 2.96
CA GLY A 75 -0.03 -7.51 2.73
C GLY A 75 -0.11 -6.41 3.76
N PHE A 76 -0.38 -5.18 3.31
CA PHE A 76 -0.60 -4.04 4.20
C PHE A 76 -2.10 -3.71 4.21
N LEU A 77 -2.74 -3.79 5.38
CA LEU A 77 -4.20 -3.69 5.53
C LEU A 77 -4.62 -2.36 6.11
N ARG A 78 -5.61 -1.69 5.51
CA ARG A 78 -6.24 -0.47 6.04
C ARG A 78 -7.75 -0.54 5.90
N SER A 79 -8.49 0.04 6.85
CA SER A 79 -9.93 0.24 6.64
C SER A 79 -10.15 1.31 5.58
N VAL A 80 -11.21 1.18 4.78
CA VAL A 80 -11.55 2.21 3.78
C VAL A 80 -11.93 3.53 4.47
N ALA A 81 -12.53 3.46 5.66
CA ALA A 81 -12.83 4.64 6.47
C ALA A 81 -11.56 5.42 6.84
N TYR A 82 -10.52 4.73 7.34
CA TYR A 82 -9.24 5.36 7.65
C TYR A 82 -8.60 6.03 6.43
N LEU A 83 -8.62 5.35 5.28
CA LEU A 83 -8.10 5.93 4.04
C LEU A 83 -8.91 7.16 3.61
N SER A 84 -10.21 7.17 3.85
CA SER A 84 -11.08 8.32 3.59
C SER A 84 -10.67 9.52 4.45
N ASP A 85 -10.48 9.31 5.75
CA ASP A 85 -10.01 10.35 6.67
C ASP A 85 -8.65 10.90 6.24
N LEU A 86 -7.72 10.01 5.84
CA LEU A 86 -6.40 10.41 5.36
C LEU A 86 -6.47 11.22 4.05
N VAL A 87 -7.41 10.91 3.15
CA VAL A 87 -7.65 11.71 1.94
C VAL A 87 -8.23 13.08 2.29
N ASN A 88 -9.14 13.16 3.26
CA ASN A 88 -9.75 14.42 3.70
C ASN A 88 -8.77 15.39 4.38
N LEU A 89 -7.65 14.88 4.91
CA LEU A 89 -6.56 15.73 5.43
C LEU A 89 -5.79 16.48 4.33
N ASP A 90 -6.02 16.14 3.06
CA ASP A 90 -5.32 16.66 1.88
C ASP A 90 -3.80 16.85 2.11
N PRO A 91 -3.07 15.76 2.39
CA PRO A 91 -1.69 15.84 2.87
C PRO A 91 -0.69 16.42 1.86
N PHE A 92 -1.10 16.62 0.62
CA PHE A 92 -0.29 17.17 -0.45
C PHE A 92 -0.79 18.54 -0.94
N ALA A 93 -1.71 19.19 -0.22
CA ALA A 93 -2.29 20.49 -0.59
C ALA A 93 -1.23 21.57 -0.85
N SER A 94 -0.13 21.57 -0.11
CA SER A 94 0.95 22.55 -0.22
C SER A 94 2.06 22.14 -1.20
N VAL A 95 1.94 20.99 -1.87
CA VAL A 95 2.96 20.49 -2.78
C VAL A 95 2.76 21.05 -4.18
N ASP A 96 3.80 21.66 -4.74
CA ASP A 96 3.81 22.03 -6.15
C ASP A 96 3.96 20.78 -7.03
N LEU A 97 2.83 20.30 -7.55
CA LEU A 97 2.77 19.10 -8.39
C LEU A 97 3.56 19.23 -9.69
N SER A 98 3.88 20.44 -10.16
CA SER A 98 4.69 20.65 -11.37
C SER A 98 6.17 20.37 -11.17
N SER A 99 6.62 20.38 -9.90
CA SER A 99 8.02 20.19 -9.51
C SER A 99 8.40 18.74 -9.18
N ILE A 100 7.41 17.84 -9.09
CA ILE A 100 7.58 16.45 -8.66
C ILE A 100 7.20 15.46 -9.76
N TYR A 101 7.69 14.22 -9.64
CA TYR A 101 7.24 13.12 -10.49
C TYR A 101 5.86 12.62 -10.05
N LEU A 102 5.65 12.39 -8.74
CA LEU A 102 4.34 12.05 -8.16
C LEU A 102 4.34 12.09 -6.62
N CYS A 103 3.14 12.23 -6.06
CA CYS A 103 2.86 11.98 -4.65
C CYS A 103 2.63 10.48 -4.39
N CYS A 104 3.16 10.01 -3.27
CA CYS A 104 3.19 8.62 -2.86
C CYS A 104 2.67 8.45 -1.45
N ILE A 105 2.08 7.29 -1.20
CA ILE A 105 1.88 6.73 0.13
C ILE A 105 2.66 5.44 0.21
N THR A 106 3.49 5.31 1.23
CA THR A 106 4.20 4.07 1.54
C THR A 106 3.60 3.48 2.80
N PHE A 107 2.97 2.31 2.67
CA PHE A 107 2.47 1.53 3.79
C PHE A 107 3.63 0.83 4.49
N LEU A 108 3.75 1.09 5.79
CA LEU A 108 4.87 0.68 6.61
C LEU A 108 4.54 -0.58 7.42
N HIS A 109 5.58 -1.36 7.73
CA HIS A 109 5.47 -2.55 8.58
C HIS A 109 5.17 -2.16 10.03
N ALA A 110 4.33 -2.94 10.72
CA ALA A 110 3.93 -2.65 12.11
C ALA A 110 5.09 -2.71 13.11
N GLY A 111 6.20 -3.37 12.76
CA GLY A 111 7.40 -3.48 13.60
C GLY A 111 8.36 -2.30 13.53
N ILE A 112 8.00 -1.18 12.86
CA ILE A 112 8.86 0.02 12.85
C ILE A 112 8.93 0.59 14.27
N PRO A 113 10.13 0.83 14.82
CA PRO A 113 10.29 1.22 16.21
C PRO A 113 9.90 2.68 16.46
N THR A 114 10.56 3.60 15.76
CA THR A 114 10.42 5.05 15.96
C THR A 114 10.45 5.74 14.60
N LEU A 115 9.52 6.67 14.39
CA LEU A 115 9.44 7.48 13.19
C LEU A 115 10.41 8.66 13.31
N PRO A 116 11.24 8.94 12.29
CA PRO A 116 12.16 10.07 12.31
C PRO A 116 11.42 11.39 12.10
N GLU A 117 12.12 12.50 12.35
CA GLU A 117 11.63 13.83 12.02
C GLU A 117 11.52 14.04 10.49
N VAL A 118 10.62 14.93 10.10
CA VAL A 118 10.35 15.30 8.71
C VAL A 118 10.63 16.80 8.48
N PRO A 119 11.01 17.23 7.26
CA PRO A 119 11.13 16.41 6.05
C PRO A 119 12.36 15.48 6.06
N LEU A 120 12.15 14.22 5.67
CA LEU A 120 13.22 13.22 5.53
C LEU A 120 13.51 13.00 4.04
N PHE A 121 14.78 13.04 3.65
CA PHE A 121 15.17 12.91 2.25
C PHE A 121 16.01 11.65 1.98
N SER A 122 15.85 11.08 0.78
CA SER A 122 16.84 10.12 0.27
C SER A 122 18.20 10.79 0.07
N SER A 123 19.28 10.00 0.02
CA SER A 123 20.63 10.51 -0.23
C SER A 123 20.75 11.24 -1.58
N ARG A 124 20.01 10.77 -2.59
CA ARG A 124 19.94 11.40 -3.93
C ARG A 124 19.05 12.63 -3.98
N LYS A 125 18.31 12.94 -2.91
CA LYS A 125 17.28 13.99 -2.88
C LYS A 125 16.16 13.78 -3.93
N ASP A 126 15.97 12.53 -4.36
CA ASP A 126 14.93 12.13 -5.30
C ASP A 126 13.66 11.60 -4.61
N VAL A 127 13.66 11.53 -3.28
CA VAL A 127 12.49 11.24 -2.43
C VAL A 127 12.52 12.17 -1.23
N GLU A 128 11.35 12.70 -0.89
CA GLU A 128 11.10 13.44 0.33
C GLU A 128 9.89 12.85 1.05
N VAL A 129 10.01 12.59 2.34
CA VAL A 129 8.90 12.24 3.21
C VAL A 129 8.43 13.50 3.90
N LEU A 130 7.19 13.90 3.62
CA LEU A 130 6.57 15.10 4.16
C LEU A 130 5.95 14.86 5.54
N ARG A 131 5.44 13.66 5.77
CA ARG A 131 4.71 13.29 6.98
C ARG A 131 4.77 11.79 7.20
N PHE A 132 4.85 11.41 8.47
CA PHE A 132 4.47 10.07 8.90
C PHE A 132 3.12 10.09 9.63
N THR A 133 2.33 9.05 9.42
CA THR A 133 1.28 8.62 10.34
C THR A 133 1.86 7.53 11.25
N SER A 134 1.03 6.88 12.07
CA SER A 134 1.46 5.68 12.81
C SER A 134 1.85 4.50 11.92
N SER A 135 1.47 4.50 10.64
CA SER A 135 1.61 3.33 9.77
C SER A 135 1.91 3.62 8.29
N GLU A 136 2.08 4.89 7.92
CA GLU A 136 2.40 5.33 6.57
C GLU A 136 3.43 6.44 6.55
N ALA A 137 4.19 6.49 5.46
CA ALA A 137 4.92 7.65 5.03
C ALA A 137 4.22 8.29 3.84
N LEU A 138 3.97 9.60 3.89
CA LEU A 138 3.45 10.41 2.80
C LEU A 138 4.63 11.12 2.15
N CYS A 139 4.89 10.78 0.89
CA CYS A 139 6.14 11.09 0.22
C CYS A 139 5.90 11.80 -1.11
N THR A 140 6.85 12.62 -1.53
CA THR A 140 7.00 13.04 -2.92
C THR A 140 8.19 12.31 -3.54
N SER A 141 8.04 11.94 -4.81
CA SER A 141 9.12 11.40 -5.64
C SER A 141 9.48 12.43 -6.68
N TYR A 142 10.77 12.68 -6.86
CA TYR A 142 11.32 13.58 -7.87
C TYR A 142 12.04 12.76 -8.94
N GLN A 143 12.03 13.25 -10.18
CA GLN A 143 12.82 12.66 -11.24
C GLN A 143 14.15 13.38 -11.37
N ILE A 144 15.22 12.73 -10.93
CA ILE A 144 16.60 13.23 -11.09
C ILE A 144 17.31 12.35 -12.12
N GLY A 145 17.59 12.93 -13.29
CA GLY A 145 18.14 12.20 -14.43
C GLY A 145 17.08 11.35 -15.13
N LYS A 146 17.40 10.08 -15.39
CA LYS A 146 16.55 9.18 -16.20
C LYS A 146 15.47 8.44 -15.42
N THR A 147 15.55 8.40 -14.10
CA THR A 147 14.64 7.60 -13.26
C THR A 147 14.12 8.41 -12.07
N PRO A 148 12.84 8.22 -11.70
CA PRO A 148 12.29 8.79 -10.48
C PRO A 148 12.85 8.10 -9.23
N GLY A 149 12.87 8.83 -8.12
CA GLY A 149 13.17 8.26 -6.81
C GLY A 149 12.12 7.23 -6.39
N SER A 150 12.54 6.20 -5.66
CA SER A 150 11.65 5.13 -5.17
C SER A 150 11.45 5.26 -3.67
N PRO A 151 10.30 5.76 -3.19
CA PRO A 151 9.99 5.80 -1.76
C PRO A 151 10.01 4.41 -1.12
N ASN A 152 9.62 3.37 -1.86
CA ASN A 152 9.68 1.99 -1.37
C ASN A 152 11.12 1.58 -1.04
N ALA A 153 12.03 1.71 -2.01
CA ALA A 153 13.42 1.28 -1.83
C ALA A 153 14.12 2.13 -0.76
N PHE A 154 13.79 3.43 -0.71
CA PHE A 154 14.32 4.32 0.32
C PHE A 154 13.90 3.88 1.73
N LEU A 155 12.60 3.71 1.95
CA LEU A 155 12.05 3.41 3.28
C LEU A 155 12.33 1.98 3.73
N GLU A 156 12.35 1.01 2.82
CA GLU A 156 12.78 -0.36 3.16
C GLU A 156 14.24 -0.38 3.62
N LYS A 157 15.12 0.35 2.94
CA LYS A 157 16.53 0.48 3.35
C LYS A 157 16.68 1.23 4.66
N PHE A 158 15.89 2.30 4.86
CA PHE A 158 15.97 3.15 6.05
C PHE A 158 15.53 2.40 7.31
N PHE A 159 14.42 1.65 7.24
CA PHE A 159 13.86 0.92 8.40
C PHE A 159 14.32 -0.53 8.49
N ASN A 160 14.98 -1.07 7.46
CA ASN A 160 15.32 -2.49 7.34
C ASN A 160 14.09 -3.42 7.53
N LEU A 161 12.94 -2.97 7.02
CA LEU A 161 11.65 -3.64 7.12
C LEU A 161 10.89 -3.48 5.80
N PRO A 162 10.03 -4.44 5.43
CA PRO A 162 9.30 -4.37 4.17
C PRO A 162 8.32 -3.21 4.16
N ALA A 163 8.09 -2.64 2.98
CA ALA A 163 7.11 -1.60 2.77
C ALA A 163 6.42 -1.78 1.41
N THR A 164 5.27 -1.14 1.22
CA THR A 164 4.61 -1.12 -0.09
C THR A 164 4.15 0.28 -0.44
N THR A 165 4.60 0.77 -1.58
CA THR A 165 4.28 2.13 -2.07
C THR A 165 3.18 2.10 -3.14
N ARG A 166 2.30 3.11 -3.09
CA ARG A 166 1.32 3.42 -4.13
C ARG A 166 1.40 4.89 -4.50
N ASN A 167 1.10 5.18 -5.76
CA ASN A 167 0.74 6.54 -6.17
C ASN A 167 -0.48 6.97 -5.36
N TRP A 168 -0.43 8.17 -4.78
CA TRP A 168 -1.50 8.75 -3.97
C TRP A 168 -2.86 8.75 -4.68
N ASN A 169 -2.89 9.01 -5.99
CA ASN A 169 -4.11 8.95 -6.81
C ASN A 169 -4.78 7.56 -6.80
N THR A 170 -4.04 6.49 -6.52
CA THR A 170 -4.64 5.16 -6.31
C THR A 170 -5.54 5.17 -5.09
N VAL A 171 -5.09 5.75 -3.97
CA VAL A 171 -5.86 5.82 -2.73
C VAL A 171 -7.05 6.75 -2.89
N VAL A 172 -6.87 7.93 -3.49
CA VAL A 172 -7.97 8.86 -3.78
C VAL A 172 -9.07 8.20 -4.61
N ARG A 173 -8.71 7.49 -5.68
CA ARG A 173 -9.68 6.77 -6.53
C ARG A 173 -10.33 5.58 -5.82
N LEU A 174 -9.59 4.89 -4.94
CA LEU A 174 -10.11 3.80 -4.13
C LEU A 174 -11.16 4.33 -3.15
N VAL A 175 -10.83 5.38 -2.40
CA VAL A 175 -11.76 6.05 -1.47
C VAL A 175 -13.01 6.52 -2.20
N ARG A 176 -12.87 7.23 -3.33
CA ARG A 176 -14.02 7.68 -4.13
C ARG A 176 -14.97 6.54 -4.54
N LYS A 177 -14.44 5.35 -4.77
CA LYS A 177 -15.24 4.19 -5.22
C LYS A 177 -15.86 3.41 -4.05
N TYR A 178 -15.20 3.38 -2.89
CA TYR A 178 -15.52 2.41 -1.84
C TYR A 178 -15.86 3.01 -0.47
N ALA A 179 -15.53 4.26 -0.18
CA ALA A 179 -15.99 4.94 1.03
C ALA A 179 -17.51 5.20 0.92
#